data_AF-A0A1Y2AK79-F1
#
_entry.id   AF-A0A1Y2AK79-F1
#
_cell.length_a   1.000
_cell.length_b   1.000
_cell.length_c   1.000
_cell.angle_alpha   90.00
_cell.angle_beta   90.00
_cell.angle_gamma   90.00
#
_symmetry.space_group_name_H-M   'P 1'
#
loop_
_entity.id
_entity.type
_entity.pdbx_description
1 polymer ?
#
loop_
_entity_poly.entity_id
_entity_poly.type
_entity_poly.pdbx_seq_one_letter_code
_entity_poly.pdbx_strand_id
1 'polypeptide(L)'
;MENKKVETGTTDQPKSEYDRLWEAVSKDPNDFKSWEELIAVVENVEGGITQNIKPEDAEKIHHVYENFLFKFPLCFGYWKKYSDIEMIIGGPEKAEEVFEKGVSAIHNSIDLWIQYCDFKIQYCKDNEKIRDLFERGAQNVGLDFQSQPFWEKYVEWEEANHEEAKAFAILERVIKIPLHAYTQLFERYSNLSVTRPISELVPPDKLKEVEEAVDKSLEGKEDKSNREQLIRQKIHEIKSEQYMKVQSEVGKRWEFEMEIKRPYFHVKPLDQYQLKNWRKYLDFEESQGDFYRIYTLYERCLVSCALYEEFWERYAKYLASKGNIQDATNIFLKAINVFIPPNNPSIRLAFAVFQEEQGKIKEARELYQQTLATVSGHIETIEYYYNFERRQNNLEEAEKILLSALKEATEENNKIYLTVKLAQFYEKHKHDIEAARKLFKDSVEKFLTNKFFLYNYLLFELRQKGK
;
A
#
# COMPACT_ATOMS: atom_id res chain seq x y z
N MET A 1 -41.08 -63.73 5.57
CA MET A 1 -39.83 -63.07 5.14
C MET A 1 -40.24 -61.74 4.53
N GLU A 2 -40.33 -60.70 5.36
CA GLU A 2 -40.62 -59.33 4.93
C GLU A 2 -39.37 -58.50 5.16
N ASN A 3 -38.82 -57.95 4.07
CA ASN A 3 -37.67 -57.07 4.08
C ASN A 3 -38.08 -55.70 4.62
N LYS A 4 -37.54 -55.33 5.79
CA LYS A 4 -37.53 -53.97 6.31
C LYS A 4 -36.70 -53.08 5.39
N LYS A 5 -37.33 -52.06 4.81
CA LYS A 5 -36.64 -50.89 4.25
C LYS A 5 -35.98 -50.13 5.40
N VAL A 6 -34.68 -49.91 5.28
CA VAL A 6 -33.90 -49.02 6.13
C VAL A 6 -34.18 -47.59 5.65
N GLU A 7 -34.91 -46.82 6.44
CA GLU A 7 -34.94 -45.36 6.31
C GLU A 7 -33.64 -44.81 6.89
N THR A 8 -32.76 -44.31 6.01
CA THR A 8 -31.63 -43.48 6.41
C THR A 8 -32.15 -42.08 6.70
N GLY A 9 -32.33 -41.76 7.97
CA GLY A 9 -32.61 -40.40 8.42
C GLY A 9 -31.44 -39.48 8.11
N THR A 10 -31.68 -38.48 7.28
CA THR A 10 -30.83 -37.28 7.20
C THR A 10 -31.07 -36.47 8.47
N THR A 11 -30.15 -36.55 9.42
CA THR A 11 -30.09 -35.65 10.57
C THR A 11 -29.70 -34.25 10.10
N ASP A 12 -30.70 -33.39 9.94
CA ASP A 12 -30.55 -31.95 9.70
C ASP A 12 -30.10 -31.30 11.02
N GLN A 13 -28.80 -31.38 11.32
CA GLN A 13 -28.21 -30.64 12.43
C GLN A 13 -28.17 -29.15 12.07
N PRO A 14 -28.58 -28.24 12.97
CA PRO A 14 -28.47 -26.81 12.71
C PRO A 14 -26.99 -26.45 12.47
N LYS A 15 -26.69 -25.85 11.31
CA LYS A 15 -25.36 -25.32 10.98
C LYS A 15 -24.80 -24.55 12.17
N SER A 16 -23.56 -24.84 12.56
CA SER A 16 -22.93 -24.16 13.68
C SER A 16 -22.80 -22.65 13.38
N GLU A 17 -22.67 -21.83 14.41
CA GLU A 17 -22.46 -20.39 14.26
C GLU A 17 -21.22 -20.09 13.40
N TYR A 18 -20.15 -20.88 13.59
CA TYR A 18 -18.96 -20.87 12.75
C TYR A 18 -19.29 -21.12 11.26
N ASP A 19 -20.05 -22.18 10.94
CA ASP A 19 -20.36 -22.51 9.53
C ASP A 19 -21.16 -21.41 8.85
N ARG A 20 -22.09 -20.79 9.57
CA ARG A 20 -22.89 -19.66 9.05
C ARG A 20 -22.03 -18.44 8.75
N LEU A 21 -21.16 -18.06 9.69
CA LEU A 21 -20.27 -16.92 9.52
C LEU A 21 -19.21 -17.19 8.44
N TRP A 22 -18.69 -18.43 8.36
CA TRP A 22 -17.78 -18.86 7.30
C TRP A 22 -18.44 -18.78 5.91
N GLU A 23 -19.69 -19.21 5.79
CA GLU A 23 -20.46 -19.08 4.54
C GLU A 23 -20.71 -17.62 4.17
N ALA A 24 -20.93 -16.74 5.16
CA ALA A 24 -21.10 -15.31 4.94
C ALA A 24 -19.82 -14.66 4.39
N VAL A 25 -18.66 -14.89 5.03
CA VAL A 25 -17.37 -14.33 4.55
C VAL A 25 -16.89 -14.97 3.25
N SER A 26 -17.26 -16.23 2.98
CA SER A 26 -16.97 -16.87 1.70
C SER A 26 -17.78 -16.26 0.56
N LYS A 27 -19.01 -15.81 0.85
CA LYS A 27 -19.90 -15.17 -0.13
C LYS A 27 -19.51 -13.72 -0.38
N ASP A 28 -19.16 -12.97 0.67
CA ASP A 28 -18.61 -11.62 0.56
C ASP A 28 -17.32 -11.48 1.39
N PRO A 29 -16.15 -11.75 0.80
CA PRO A 29 -14.87 -11.63 1.49
C PRO A 29 -14.54 -10.21 1.94
N ASN A 30 -15.22 -9.18 1.42
CA ASN A 30 -14.97 -7.79 1.80
C ASN A 30 -15.79 -7.35 3.03
N ASP A 31 -16.71 -8.19 3.53
CA ASP A 31 -17.48 -7.88 4.73
C ASP A 31 -16.65 -8.05 6.00
N PHE A 32 -15.99 -6.95 6.38
CA PHE A 32 -15.16 -6.88 7.57
C PHE A 32 -15.89 -7.24 8.86
N LYS A 33 -17.19 -6.90 8.98
CA LYS A 33 -17.95 -7.15 10.22
C LYS A 33 -18.15 -8.64 10.44
N SER A 34 -18.49 -9.37 9.38
CA SER A 34 -18.63 -10.83 9.43
C SER A 34 -17.30 -11.52 9.80
N TRP A 35 -16.16 -10.97 9.35
CA TRP A 35 -14.85 -11.45 9.78
C TRP A 35 -14.58 -11.18 11.26
N GLU A 36 -14.89 -9.98 11.78
CA GLU A 36 -14.73 -9.67 13.21
C GLU A 36 -15.56 -10.62 14.10
N GLU A 37 -16.82 -10.88 13.71
CA GLU A 37 -17.70 -11.81 14.41
C GLU A 37 -17.15 -13.25 14.36
N LEU A 38 -16.66 -13.69 13.20
CA LEU A 38 -16.06 -15.01 13.03
C LEU A 38 -14.80 -15.18 13.88
N ILE A 39 -13.93 -14.18 13.92
CA ILE A 39 -12.74 -14.17 14.77
C ILE A 39 -13.13 -14.25 16.25
N ALA A 40 -14.13 -13.50 16.69
CA ALA A 40 -14.63 -13.56 18.06
C ALA A 40 -15.16 -14.96 18.43
N VAL A 41 -15.82 -15.65 17.49
CA VAL A 41 -16.33 -17.02 17.69
C VAL A 41 -15.19 -18.02 17.85
N VAL A 42 -14.16 -17.98 16.98
CA VAL A 42 -13.04 -18.94 17.08
C VAL A 42 -12.10 -18.69 18.25
N GLU A 43 -12.11 -17.47 18.81
CA GLU A 43 -11.35 -17.18 20.03
C GLU A 43 -12.07 -17.60 21.30
N ASN A 44 -13.40 -17.61 21.28
CA ASN A 44 -14.23 -17.99 22.41
C ASN A 44 -14.37 -19.52 22.52
N VAL A 45 -13.22 -20.22 22.58
CA VAL A 45 -13.15 -21.68 22.70
C VAL A 45 -13.47 -22.11 24.13
N GLU A 46 -14.21 -23.21 24.29
CA GLU A 46 -14.48 -23.81 25.59
C GLU A 46 -13.16 -24.19 26.30
N GLY A 47 -12.90 -23.59 27.47
CA GLY A 47 -11.66 -23.80 28.23
C GLY A 47 -10.55 -22.80 27.90
N GLY A 48 -10.77 -21.89 26.94
CA GLY A 48 -9.85 -20.82 26.56
C GLY A 48 -8.68 -21.29 25.70
N ILE A 49 -7.96 -20.33 25.11
CA ILE A 49 -6.76 -20.58 24.32
C ILE A 49 -5.61 -20.91 25.28
N THR A 50 -5.20 -22.18 25.30
CA THR A 50 -4.11 -22.70 26.14
C THR A 50 -3.21 -23.62 25.33
N GLN A 51 -2.05 -24.00 25.89
CA GLN A 51 -1.12 -24.95 25.27
C GLN A 51 -1.74 -26.33 24.95
N ASN A 52 -2.84 -26.70 25.61
CA ASN A 52 -3.52 -27.98 25.44
C ASN A 52 -4.87 -27.82 24.72
N ILE A 53 -5.02 -26.79 23.89
CA ILE A 53 -6.21 -26.60 23.07
C ILE A 53 -6.47 -27.83 22.18
N LYS A 54 -7.75 -28.13 21.92
CA LYS A 54 -8.11 -29.23 21.03
C LYS A 54 -7.55 -28.93 19.62
N PRO A 55 -6.95 -29.92 18.93
CA PRO A 55 -6.39 -29.71 17.59
C PRO A 55 -7.39 -29.12 16.60
N GLU A 56 -8.66 -29.55 16.66
CA GLU A 56 -9.74 -29.04 15.80
C GLU A 56 -10.01 -27.54 15.99
N ASP A 57 -9.88 -27.03 17.22
CA ASP A 57 -10.12 -25.62 17.52
C ASP A 57 -8.89 -24.77 17.13
N ALA A 58 -7.67 -25.29 17.32
CA ALA A 58 -6.45 -24.65 16.81
C ALA A 58 -6.46 -24.53 15.28
N GLU A 59 -6.85 -25.59 14.56
CA GLU A 59 -6.98 -25.56 13.10
C GLU A 59 -7.99 -24.51 12.62
N LYS A 60 -9.13 -24.36 13.29
CA LYS A 60 -10.11 -23.30 12.98
C LYS A 60 -9.54 -21.91 13.20
N ILE A 61 -8.82 -21.69 14.31
CA ILE A 61 -8.17 -20.40 14.59
C ILE A 61 -7.19 -20.07 13.47
N HIS A 62 -6.27 -20.98 13.14
CA HIS A 62 -5.28 -20.74 12.08
C HIS A 62 -5.97 -20.47 10.75
N HIS A 63 -6.99 -21.26 10.41
CA HIS A 63 -7.71 -21.11 9.15
C HIS A 63 -8.40 -19.74 9.04
N VAL A 64 -9.08 -19.28 10.09
CA VAL A 64 -9.74 -17.98 10.10
C VAL A 64 -8.73 -16.84 10.03
N TYR A 65 -7.67 -16.88 10.84
CA TYR A 65 -6.65 -15.84 10.87
C TYR A 65 -5.88 -15.74 9.55
N GLU A 66 -5.46 -16.86 8.97
CA GLU A 66 -4.73 -16.86 7.70
C GLU A 66 -5.59 -16.29 6.55
N ASN A 67 -6.87 -16.66 6.46
CA ASN A 67 -7.76 -16.14 5.43
C ASN A 67 -8.11 -14.65 5.66
N PHE A 68 -8.37 -14.27 6.92
CA PHE A 68 -8.62 -12.87 7.27
C PHE A 68 -7.43 -11.99 6.94
N LEU A 69 -6.22 -12.36 7.36
CA LEU A 69 -5.00 -11.58 7.15
C LEU A 69 -4.53 -11.62 5.70
N PHE A 70 -4.84 -12.67 4.94
CA PHE A 70 -4.68 -12.66 3.49
C PHE A 70 -5.54 -11.58 2.83
N LYS A 71 -6.79 -11.40 3.31
CA LYS A 71 -7.72 -10.42 2.74
C LYS A 71 -7.53 -9.00 3.27
N PHE A 72 -7.21 -8.85 4.55
CA PHE A 72 -7.00 -7.59 5.25
C PHE A 72 -5.58 -7.51 5.84
N PRO A 73 -4.53 -7.56 5.01
CA PRO A 73 -3.17 -7.64 5.49
C PRO A 73 -2.74 -6.41 6.29
N LEU A 74 -3.33 -5.23 6.07
CA LEU A 74 -2.98 -3.97 6.73
C LEU A 74 -3.46 -3.85 8.18
N CYS A 75 -4.19 -4.85 8.69
CA CYS A 75 -4.72 -4.88 10.05
C CYS A 75 -3.67 -5.37 11.06
N PHE A 76 -2.63 -4.57 11.33
CA PHE A 76 -1.50 -4.95 12.20
C PHE A 76 -1.91 -5.48 13.59
N GLY A 77 -3.00 -4.95 14.16
CA GLY A 77 -3.51 -5.41 15.47
C GLY A 77 -3.88 -6.89 15.48
N TYR A 78 -4.36 -7.43 14.35
CA TYR A 78 -4.68 -8.84 14.21
C TYR A 78 -3.45 -9.71 13.96
N TRP A 79 -2.43 -9.20 13.27
CA TRP A 79 -1.12 -9.87 13.21
C TRP A 79 -0.55 -10.05 14.60
N LYS A 80 -0.54 -8.99 15.42
CA LYS A 80 -0.08 -9.07 16.81
C LYS A 80 -0.89 -10.07 17.63
N LYS A 81 -2.23 -10.01 17.52
CA LYS A 81 -3.12 -10.93 18.23
C LYS A 81 -2.89 -12.38 17.81
N TYR A 82 -2.67 -12.62 16.53
CA TYR A 82 -2.37 -13.94 16.01
C TYR A 82 -1.02 -14.46 16.52
N SER A 83 0.02 -13.62 16.52
CA SER A 83 1.32 -13.97 17.10
C SER A 83 1.22 -14.31 18.59
N ASP A 84 0.43 -13.57 19.38
CA ASP A 84 0.20 -13.87 20.80
C ASP A 84 -0.48 -15.23 20.99
N ILE A 85 -1.45 -15.58 20.13
CA ILE A 85 -2.14 -16.87 20.16
C ILE A 85 -1.16 -18.00 19.81
N GLU A 86 -0.38 -17.85 18.74
CA GLU A 86 0.65 -18.85 18.35
C GLU A 86 1.72 -19.01 19.43
N MET A 87 2.06 -17.95 20.14
CA MET A 87 2.97 -18.02 21.29
C MET A 87 2.43 -18.95 22.38
N ILE A 88 1.10 -18.98 22.58
CA ILE A 88 0.44 -19.86 23.54
C ILE A 88 0.34 -21.29 22.99
N ILE A 89 -0.02 -21.47 21.72
CA ILE A 89 -0.29 -22.80 21.12
C ILE A 89 1.01 -23.51 20.71
N GLY A 90 1.80 -22.86 19.84
CA GLY A 90 2.98 -23.42 19.19
C GLY A 90 4.31 -22.94 19.75
N GLY A 91 4.30 -21.93 20.63
CA GLY A 91 5.50 -21.37 21.24
C GLY A 91 6.21 -20.34 20.35
N PRO A 92 7.45 -19.94 20.72
CA PRO A 92 8.12 -18.80 20.11
C PRO A 92 8.46 -18.99 18.63
N GLU A 93 8.78 -20.20 18.19
CA GLU A 93 9.10 -20.44 16.77
C GLU A 93 7.90 -20.17 15.86
N LYS A 94 6.70 -20.56 16.28
CA LYS A 94 5.46 -20.32 15.52
C LYS A 94 5.00 -18.87 15.58
N ALA A 95 5.14 -18.21 16.73
CA ALA A 95 4.89 -16.79 16.84
C ALA A 95 5.83 -15.97 15.93
N GLU A 96 7.10 -16.37 15.81
CA GLU A 96 8.07 -15.73 14.91
C GLU A 96 7.68 -15.87 13.44
N GLU A 97 7.20 -17.05 13.02
CA GLU A 97 6.67 -17.25 11.66
C GLU A 97 5.54 -16.27 11.33
N VAL A 98 4.63 -16.00 12.29
CA VAL A 98 3.54 -15.04 12.11
C VAL A 98 4.06 -13.60 12.04
N PHE A 99 5.03 -13.22 12.88
CA PHE A 99 5.65 -11.90 12.78
C PHE A 99 6.34 -11.68 11.44
N GLU A 100 7.10 -12.65 10.93
CA GLU A 100 7.75 -12.57 9.61
C GLU A 100 6.73 -12.44 8.47
N LYS A 101 5.63 -13.22 8.52
CA LYS A 101 4.49 -13.05 7.58
C LYS A 101 3.91 -11.64 7.68
N GLY A 102 3.72 -11.13 8.90
CA GLY A 102 3.15 -9.81 9.17
C GLY A 102 4.00 -8.66 8.63
N VAL A 103 5.31 -8.64 8.91
CA VAL A 103 6.21 -7.58 8.41
C VAL A 103 6.45 -7.69 6.90
N SER A 104 6.29 -8.88 6.31
CA SER A 104 6.28 -9.03 4.85
C SER A 104 5.00 -8.44 4.22
N ALA A 105 3.86 -8.60 4.89
CA ALA A 105 2.57 -8.06 4.43
C ALA A 105 2.46 -6.54 4.65
N ILE A 106 2.92 -6.03 5.80
CA ILE A 106 2.94 -4.62 6.18
C ILE A 106 4.34 -4.19 6.62
N HIS A 107 5.23 -3.98 5.66
CA HIS A 107 6.60 -3.58 5.99
C HIS A 107 6.68 -2.19 6.63
N ASN A 108 5.71 -1.31 6.46
CA ASN A 108 5.75 0.06 6.97
C ASN A 108 5.01 0.28 8.30
N SER A 109 4.55 -0.77 9.00
CA SER A 109 3.90 -0.62 10.31
C SER A 109 4.94 -0.49 11.43
N ILE A 110 5.09 0.73 11.97
CA ILE A 110 5.98 1.01 13.12
C ILE A 110 5.61 0.11 14.31
N ASP A 111 4.33 0.03 14.65
CA ASP A 111 3.83 -0.76 15.77
C ASP A 111 4.19 -2.24 15.63
N LEU A 112 4.01 -2.82 14.44
CA LEU A 112 4.31 -4.23 14.22
C LEU A 112 5.81 -4.53 14.38
N TRP A 113 6.69 -3.66 13.88
CA TRP A 113 8.13 -3.80 14.07
C TRP A 113 8.53 -3.67 15.54
N ILE A 114 7.93 -2.72 16.27
CA ILE A 114 8.15 -2.57 17.72
C ILE A 114 7.74 -3.85 18.45
N GLN A 115 6.54 -4.37 18.19
CA GLN A 115 6.06 -5.61 18.81
C GLN A 115 6.95 -6.80 18.48
N TYR A 116 7.42 -6.90 17.23
CA TYR A 116 8.33 -7.97 16.84
C TYR A 116 9.70 -7.85 17.52
N CYS A 117 10.24 -6.64 17.66
CA CYS A 117 11.47 -6.41 18.40
C CYS A 117 11.30 -6.76 19.89
N ASP A 118 10.19 -6.37 20.52
CA ASP A 118 9.89 -6.74 21.92
C ASP A 118 9.81 -8.26 22.10
N PHE A 119 9.12 -8.95 21.20
CA PHE A 119 9.08 -10.41 21.16
C PHE A 119 10.50 -11.00 21.04
N LYS A 120 11.31 -10.50 20.10
CA LYS A 120 12.66 -11.02 19.86
C LYS A 120 13.58 -10.78 21.06
N ILE A 121 13.49 -9.63 21.72
CA ILE A 121 14.23 -9.32 22.95
C ILE A 121 13.88 -10.30 24.07
N GLN A 122 12.60 -10.67 24.21
CA GLN A 122 12.14 -11.55 25.27
C GLN A 122 12.53 -13.01 25.06
N TYR A 123 12.50 -13.50 23.81
CA TYR A 123 12.62 -14.93 23.51
C TYR A 123 13.91 -15.32 22.78
N CYS A 124 14.66 -14.36 22.22
CA CYS A 124 15.96 -14.60 21.59
C CYS A 124 17.10 -14.20 22.52
N LYS A 125 18.12 -15.06 22.63
CA LYS A 125 19.34 -14.78 23.42
C LYS A 125 20.49 -14.21 22.58
N ASP A 126 20.32 -14.17 21.26
CA ASP A 126 21.35 -13.77 20.32
C ASP A 126 21.19 -12.28 19.97
N ASN A 127 22.07 -11.46 20.53
CA ASN A 127 22.05 -10.00 20.35
C ASN A 127 22.29 -9.59 18.89
N GLU A 128 23.02 -10.36 18.09
CA GLU A 128 23.24 -10.02 16.68
C GLU A 128 21.95 -10.20 15.87
N LYS A 129 21.18 -11.26 16.16
CA LYS A 129 19.87 -11.44 15.52
C LYS A 129 18.87 -10.35 15.88
N ILE A 130 18.92 -9.86 17.12
CA ILE A 130 18.07 -8.73 17.55
C ILE A 130 18.49 -7.45 16.83
N ARG A 131 19.80 -7.19 16.68
CA ARG A 131 20.33 -6.05 15.90
C ARG A 131 19.92 -6.13 14.43
N ASP A 132 20.07 -7.28 13.81
CA ASP A 132 19.66 -7.51 12.42
C ASP A 132 18.17 -7.20 12.25
N LEU A 133 17.34 -7.56 13.23
CA LEU A 133 15.93 -7.24 13.22
C LEU A 133 15.66 -5.73 13.34
N PHE A 134 16.35 -5.04 14.23
CA PHE A 134 16.27 -3.57 14.34
C PHE A 134 16.75 -2.86 13.08
N GLU A 135 17.84 -3.32 12.45
CA GLU A 135 18.32 -2.71 11.20
C GLU A 135 17.36 -2.98 10.03
N ARG A 136 16.75 -4.17 9.96
CA ARG A 136 15.64 -4.45 9.03
C ARG A 136 14.45 -3.51 9.28
N GLY A 137 14.04 -3.31 10.53
CA GLY A 137 12.99 -2.38 10.89
C GLY A 137 13.33 -0.94 10.49
N ALA A 138 14.55 -0.49 10.78
CA ALA A 138 15.03 0.85 10.44
C ALA A 138 15.00 1.13 8.93
N GLN A 139 15.31 0.14 8.09
CA GLN A 139 15.22 0.28 6.63
C GLN A 139 13.78 0.49 6.13
N ASN A 140 12.78 -0.05 6.84
CA ASN A 140 11.39 -0.01 6.41
C ASN A 140 10.59 1.13 7.04
N VAL A 141 10.78 1.39 8.34
CA VAL A 141 10.02 2.42 9.09
C VAL A 141 10.85 3.59 9.56
N GLY A 142 12.18 3.54 9.47
CA GLY A 142 13.06 4.54 10.09
C GLY A 142 12.95 5.96 9.52
N LEU A 143 12.38 6.12 8.31
CA LEU A 143 12.12 7.42 7.68
C LEU A 143 10.69 7.94 7.92
N ASP A 144 9.81 7.15 8.55
CA ASP A 144 8.46 7.59 8.89
C ASP A 144 8.55 8.73 9.91
N PHE A 145 7.77 9.79 9.70
CA PHE A 145 7.70 10.95 10.57
C PHE A 145 7.38 10.59 12.04
N GLN A 146 6.63 9.51 12.26
CA GLN A 146 6.21 9.02 13.58
C GLN A 146 7.09 7.88 14.12
N SER A 147 8.23 7.58 13.49
CA SER A 147 9.09 6.45 13.87
C SER A 147 9.91 6.63 15.16
N GLN A 148 9.73 7.75 15.88
CA GLN A 148 10.42 8.01 17.16
C GLN A 148 10.36 6.80 18.12
N PRO A 149 9.20 6.18 18.42
CA PRO A 149 9.13 5.12 19.42
C PRO A 149 9.95 3.88 19.03
N PHE A 150 10.12 3.63 17.73
CA PHE A 150 10.98 2.55 17.24
C PHE A 150 12.46 2.86 17.52
N TRP A 151 12.89 4.09 17.22
CA TRP A 151 14.27 4.52 17.46
C TRP A 151 14.62 4.57 18.94
N GLU A 152 13.72 5.05 19.79
CA GLU A 152 13.91 5.07 21.24
C GLU A 152 14.11 3.66 21.79
N LYS A 153 13.25 2.71 21.37
CA LYS A 153 13.37 1.31 21.74
C LYS A 153 14.72 0.71 21.33
N TYR A 154 15.21 1.03 20.13
CA TYR A 154 16.49 0.52 19.67
C TYR A 154 17.66 1.07 20.51
N VAL A 155 17.65 2.38 20.79
CA VAL A 155 18.68 3.02 21.62
C VAL A 155 18.65 2.47 23.05
N GLU A 156 17.47 2.37 23.67
CA GLU A 156 17.30 1.82 25.02
C GLU A 156 17.76 0.36 25.13
N TRP A 157 17.54 -0.43 24.08
CA TRP A 157 18.01 -1.81 24.04
C TRP A 157 19.54 -1.90 23.98
N GLU A 158 20.23 -1.10 23.16
CA GLU A 158 21.71 -1.08 23.14
C GLU A 158 22.29 -0.55 24.47
N GLU A 159 21.66 0.47 25.07
CA GLU A 159 22.04 0.97 26.40
C GLU A 159 21.89 -0.12 27.48
N ALA A 160 20.79 -0.89 27.46
CA ALA A 160 20.57 -2.01 28.38
C ALA A 160 21.59 -3.15 28.20
N ASN A 161 22.17 -3.29 27.01
CA ASN A 161 23.26 -4.23 26.73
C ASN A 161 24.66 -3.65 27.02
N HIS A 162 24.74 -2.43 27.59
CA HIS A 162 25.99 -1.71 27.87
C HIS A 162 26.81 -1.36 26.62
N GLU A 163 26.15 -1.22 25.47
CA GLU A 163 26.77 -0.95 24.17
C GLU A 163 26.61 0.53 23.79
N GLU A 164 27.11 1.40 24.66
CA GLU A 164 26.89 2.85 24.59
C GLU A 164 27.38 3.49 23.27
N ALA A 165 28.45 2.95 22.67
CA ALA A 165 28.95 3.41 21.37
C ALA A 165 27.94 3.14 20.24
N LYS A 166 27.25 1.98 20.27
CA LYS A 166 26.21 1.63 19.28
C LYS A 166 24.97 2.48 19.49
N ALA A 167 24.53 2.65 20.74
CA ALA A 167 23.43 3.55 21.08
C ALA A 167 23.69 4.99 20.58
N PHE A 168 24.91 5.49 20.77
CA PHE A 168 25.30 6.81 20.28
C PHE A 168 25.32 6.89 18.75
N ALA A 169 25.86 5.87 18.05
CA ALA A 169 25.84 5.82 16.59
C ALA A 169 24.42 5.83 16.01
N ILE A 170 23.47 5.14 16.66
CA ILE A 170 22.05 5.19 16.28
C ILE A 170 21.49 6.60 16.44
N LEU A 171 21.72 7.25 17.59
CA LEU A 171 21.29 8.64 17.80
C LEU A 171 21.91 9.58 16.76
N GLU A 172 23.18 9.40 16.43
CA GLU A 172 23.87 10.20 15.41
C GLU A 172 23.28 10.04 14.01
N ARG A 173 22.68 8.88 13.71
CA ARG A 173 21.87 8.64 12.49
C ARG A 173 20.51 9.34 12.59
N VAL A 174 19.82 9.19 13.72
CA VAL A 174 18.45 9.65 13.92
C VAL A 174 18.31 11.17 13.92
N ILE A 175 19.27 11.91 14.51
CA ILE A 175 19.24 13.40 14.53
C ILE A 175 19.32 14.04 13.14
N LYS A 176 19.56 13.24 12.09
CA LYS A 176 19.62 13.69 10.69
C LYS A 176 18.26 13.55 9.99
N ILE A 177 17.30 12.86 10.60
CA ILE A 177 16.00 12.52 10.03
C ILE A 177 14.94 13.48 10.58
N PRO A 178 14.07 14.06 9.73
CA PRO A 178 13.00 14.94 10.18
C PRO A 178 11.82 14.14 10.76
N LEU A 179 11.96 13.78 12.05
CA LEU A 179 10.95 13.08 12.86
C LEU A 179 10.11 14.07 13.69
N HIS A 180 8.94 13.62 14.14
CA HIS A 180 8.03 14.40 14.99
C HIS A 180 8.73 14.96 16.25
N ALA A 181 9.42 14.12 17.03
CA ALA A 181 10.11 14.53 18.24
C ALA A 181 11.63 14.71 18.07
N TYR A 182 12.05 15.28 16.94
CA TYR A 182 13.46 15.56 16.66
C TYR A 182 14.16 16.34 17.80
N THR A 183 13.46 17.22 18.52
CA THR A 183 14.00 17.97 19.67
C THR A 183 14.40 17.05 20.84
N GLN A 184 13.54 16.12 21.25
CA GLN A 184 13.82 15.19 22.35
C GLN A 184 15.00 14.27 22.01
N LEU A 185 15.06 13.80 20.76
CA LEU A 185 16.16 12.97 20.26
C LEU A 185 17.48 13.75 20.21
N PHE A 186 17.45 15.02 19.82
CA PHE A 186 18.62 15.89 19.80
C PHE A 186 19.11 16.25 21.22
N GLU A 187 18.20 16.45 22.17
CA GLU A 187 18.53 16.65 23.59
C GLU A 187 19.22 15.40 24.16
N ARG A 188 18.68 14.21 23.90
CA ARG A 188 19.29 12.93 24.30
C ARG A 188 20.68 12.76 23.69
N TYR A 189 20.83 13.03 22.39
CA TYR A 189 22.13 13.04 21.71
C TYR A 189 23.11 14.02 22.39
N SER A 190 22.67 15.25 22.65
CA SER A 190 23.51 16.30 23.24
C SER A 190 24.03 15.90 24.61
N ASN A 191 23.17 15.33 25.46
CA ASN A 191 23.55 14.84 26.79
C ASN A 191 24.60 13.72 26.72
N LEU A 192 24.44 12.76 25.81
CA LEU A 192 25.39 11.65 25.66
C LEU A 192 26.71 12.09 25.02
N SER A 193 26.68 13.04 24.08
CA SER A 193 27.86 13.54 23.36
C SER A 193 28.96 14.10 24.28
N VAL A 194 28.58 14.62 25.45
CA VAL A 194 29.52 15.15 26.44
C VAL A 194 30.42 14.05 27.01
N THR A 195 29.90 12.83 27.16
CA THR A 195 30.62 11.70 27.76
C THR A 195 31.37 10.84 26.74
N ARG A 196 31.07 11.01 25.44
CA ARG A 196 31.70 10.21 24.38
C ARG A 196 33.09 10.75 23.97
N PRO A 197 33.98 9.86 23.48
CA PRO A 197 35.22 10.25 22.81
C PRO A 197 34.97 11.14 21.59
N ILE A 198 35.85 12.11 21.36
CA ILE A 198 35.74 13.05 20.23
C ILE A 198 35.72 12.32 18.87
N SER A 199 36.46 11.20 18.77
CA SER A 199 36.53 10.35 17.57
C SER A 199 35.20 9.74 17.17
N GLU A 200 34.22 9.65 18.09
CA GLU A 200 32.89 9.10 17.81
C GLU A 200 31.89 10.19 17.39
N LEU A 201 32.15 11.46 17.71
CA LEU A 201 31.18 12.55 17.50
C LEU A 201 31.03 12.97 16.04
N VAL A 202 32.09 12.77 15.24
CA VAL A 202 32.16 13.14 13.83
C VAL A 202 33.01 12.14 13.05
N PRO A 203 32.76 11.96 11.73
CA PRO A 203 33.60 11.12 10.88
C PRO A 203 35.07 11.57 10.88
N PRO A 204 36.04 10.67 10.64
CA PRO A 204 37.47 10.99 10.72
C PRO A 204 37.91 12.15 9.82
N ASP A 205 37.31 12.29 8.63
CA ASP A 205 37.63 13.37 7.70
C ASP A 205 37.20 14.74 8.24
N LYS A 206 36.00 14.79 8.84
CA LYS A 206 35.48 16.00 9.47
C LYS A 206 36.19 16.32 10.78
N LEU A 207 36.63 15.30 11.50
CA LEU A 207 37.45 15.49 12.69
C LEU A 207 38.75 16.21 12.34
N LYS A 208 39.47 15.76 11.31
CA LYS A 208 40.70 16.41 10.84
C LYS A 208 40.47 17.87 10.44
N GLU A 209 39.42 18.15 9.68
CA GLU A 209 39.05 19.53 9.31
C GLU A 209 38.83 20.42 10.55
N VAL A 210 38.12 19.90 11.56
CA VAL A 210 37.86 20.62 12.81
C VAL A 210 39.15 20.80 13.62
N GLU A 211 39.98 19.76 13.73
CA GLU A 211 41.26 19.82 14.44
C GLU A 211 42.20 20.83 13.80
N GLU A 212 42.35 20.84 12.48
CA GLU A 212 43.16 21.82 11.76
C GLU A 212 42.63 23.26 11.94
N ALA A 213 41.31 23.44 11.93
CA ALA A 213 40.70 24.75 12.15
C ALA A 213 40.92 25.25 13.58
N VAL A 214 40.82 24.38 14.58
CA VAL A 214 41.09 24.70 15.98
C VAL A 214 42.59 24.96 16.19
N ASP A 215 43.47 24.14 15.62
CA ASP A 215 44.92 24.30 15.74
C ASP A 215 45.39 25.63 15.14
N LYS A 216 44.87 26.02 13.96
CA LYS A 216 45.10 27.37 13.38
C LYS A 216 44.62 28.50 14.30
N SER A 217 43.51 28.31 15.00
CA SER A 217 42.96 29.32 15.94
C SER A 217 43.75 29.46 17.26
N LEU A 218 44.58 28.44 17.55
CA LEU A 218 45.43 28.33 18.73
C LEU A 218 46.89 28.69 18.44
N GLU A 219 47.29 28.86 17.17
CA GLU A 219 48.63 29.35 16.81
C GLU A 219 48.93 30.67 17.53
N GLY A 220 49.97 30.66 18.38
CA GLY A 220 50.41 31.82 19.16
C GLY A 220 49.79 31.99 20.56
N LYS A 221 48.94 31.06 21.03
CA LYS A 221 48.39 31.08 22.41
C LYS A 221 49.09 30.05 23.29
N GLU A 222 49.54 30.46 24.48
CA GLU A 222 50.32 29.61 25.42
C GLU A 222 49.49 28.51 26.11
N ASP A 223 48.17 28.69 26.22
CA ASP A 223 47.30 27.80 26.97
C ASP A 223 46.60 26.76 26.06
N LYS A 224 47.21 25.57 25.96
CA LYS A 224 46.69 24.44 25.18
C LYS A 224 45.64 23.59 25.93
N SER A 225 45.34 23.93 27.19
CA SER A 225 44.36 23.21 28.03
C SER A 225 42.94 23.22 27.43
N ASN A 226 42.61 24.27 26.65
CA ASN A 226 41.30 24.45 26.02
C ASN A 226 41.12 23.76 24.65
N ARG A 227 42.12 23.02 24.13
CA ARG A 227 42.03 22.45 22.77
C ARG A 227 40.83 21.51 22.60
N GLU A 228 40.65 20.55 23.50
CA GLU A 228 39.53 19.61 23.45
C GLU A 228 38.18 20.34 23.58
N GLN A 229 38.07 21.32 24.47
CA GLN A 229 36.84 22.10 24.64
C GLN A 229 36.46 22.86 23.36
N LEU A 230 37.45 23.46 22.69
CA LEU A 230 37.23 24.15 21.41
C LEU A 230 36.81 23.19 20.29
N ILE A 231 37.39 21.99 20.23
CA ILE A 231 36.98 20.96 19.27
C ILE A 231 35.53 20.55 19.53
N ARG A 232 35.17 20.26 20.79
CA ARG A 232 33.79 19.91 21.18
C ARG A 232 32.81 21.04 20.86
N GLN A 233 33.20 22.29 21.08
CA GLN A 233 32.38 23.46 20.72
C GLN A 233 32.15 23.54 19.20
N LYS A 234 33.19 23.35 18.39
CA LYS A 234 33.06 23.32 16.92
C LYS A 234 32.18 22.18 16.43
N ILE A 235 32.30 21.00 17.02
CA ILE A 235 31.41 19.88 16.72
C ILE A 235 29.97 20.22 17.09
N HIS A 236 29.74 20.83 18.25
CA HIS A 236 28.40 21.27 18.67
C HIS A 236 27.81 22.31 17.70
N GLU A 237 28.60 23.26 17.18
CA GLU A 237 28.18 24.20 16.14
C GLU A 237 27.71 23.47 14.87
N ILE A 238 28.50 22.51 14.38
CA ILE A 238 28.13 21.68 13.21
C ILE A 238 26.81 20.94 13.44
N LYS A 239 26.65 20.30 14.61
CA LYS A 239 25.43 19.53 14.94
C LYS A 239 24.23 20.45 15.17
N SER A 240 24.44 21.68 15.68
CA SER A 240 23.40 22.70 15.81
C SER A 240 22.90 23.19 14.44
N GLU A 241 23.80 23.40 13.47
CA GLU A 241 23.41 23.72 12.10
C GLU A 241 22.58 22.59 11.46
N GLN A 242 22.95 21.34 11.73
CA GLN A 242 22.18 20.17 11.30
C GLN A 242 20.79 20.14 11.95
N TYR A 243 20.71 20.39 13.25
CA TYR A 243 19.43 20.51 13.96
C TYR A 243 18.53 21.59 13.33
N MET A 244 19.07 22.76 13.01
CA MET A 244 18.29 23.83 12.37
C MET A 244 17.76 23.43 10.98
N LYS A 245 18.53 22.66 10.20
CA LYS A 245 18.07 22.10 8.92
C LYS A 245 16.92 21.12 9.15
N VAL A 246 17.07 20.19 10.09
CA VAL A 246 16.03 19.21 10.43
C VAL A 246 14.75 19.90 10.92
N GLN A 247 14.87 20.89 11.81
CA GLN A 247 13.76 21.71 12.28
C GLN A 247 13.01 22.37 11.10
N SER A 248 13.73 22.92 10.12
CA SER A 248 13.11 23.49 8.93
C SER A 248 12.36 22.43 8.11
N GLU A 249 12.96 21.26 7.89
CA GLU A 249 12.35 20.15 7.16
C GLU A 249 11.12 19.56 7.86
N VAL A 250 11.13 19.49 9.20
CA VAL A 250 9.96 19.12 10.01
C VAL A 250 8.87 20.18 9.87
N GLY A 251 9.23 21.46 9.97
CA GLY A 251 8.27 22.57 9.84
C GLY A 251 7.53 22.58 8.51
N LYS A 252 8.20 22.23 7.41
CA LYS A 252 7.57 22.09 6.07
C LYS A 252 6.51 21.00 6.01
N ARG A 253 6.63 19.95 6.83
CA ARG A 253 5.78 18.76 6.80
C ARG A 253 4.72 18.73 7.89
N TRP A 254 4.92 19.54 8.92
CA TRP A 254 4.06 19.64 10.09
C TRP A 254 2.59 19.87 9.73
N GLU A 255 2.33 20.77 8.78
CA GLU A 255 0.97 21.10 8.35
C GLU A 255 0.25 19.90 7.70
N PHE A 256 0.96 19.00 7.03
CA PHE A 256 0.36 17.81 6.44
C PHE A 256 0.16 16.73 7.49
N GLU A 257 1.16 16.50 8.34
CA GLU A 257 1.16 15.43 9.35
C GLU A 257 0.08 15.67 10.43
N MET A 258 -0.18 16.92 10.82
CA MET A 258 -1.25 17.26 11.77
C MET A 258 -2.67 17.01 11.26
N GLU A 259 -2.85 17.00 9.95
CA GLU A 259 -4.15 16.80 9.32
C GLU A 259 -4.44 15.30 9.07
N ILE A 260 -3.46 14.42 9.25
CA ILE A 260 -3.64 12.97 9.21
C ILE A 260 -4.22 12.50 10.54
N LYS A 261 -5.53 12.26 10.58
CA LYS A 261 -6.23 11.80 11.80
C LYS A 261 -6.21 10.28 11.97
N ARG A 262 -6.13 9.55 10.85
CA ARG A 262 -6.16 8.08 10.85
C ARG A 262 -4.97 7.53 10.05
N PRO A 263 -3.81 7.28 10.70
CA PRO A 263 -2.62 6.75 10.04
C PRO A 263 -2.65 5.23 9.82
N TYR A 264 -3.72 4.55 10.26
CA TYR A 264 -3.91 3.11 10.14
C TYR A 264 -5.05 2.76 9.16
N PHE A 265 -5.04 1.52 8.66
CA PHE A 265 -6.09 1.03 7.79
C PHE A 265 -7.41 0.83 8.53
N HIS A 266 -8.51 1.25 7.90
CA HIS A 266 -9.86 0.89 8.32
C HIS A 266 -10.78 0.93 7.11
N VAL A 267 -11.70 -0.03 7.01
CA VAL A 267 -12.74 -0.11 5.96
C VAL A 267 -13.69 1.08 5.86
N LYS A 268 -13.82 1.91 6.90
CA LYS A 268 -14.67 3.11 6.86
C LYS A 268 -14.02 4.15 5.94
N PRO A 269 -14.76 4.78 5.03
CA PRO A 269 -14.18 5.78 4.15
C PRO A 269 -13.59 6.94 4.94
N LEU A 270 -12.42 7.41 4.51
CA LEU A 270 -11.88 8.70 4.88
C LEU A 270 -12.77 9.83 4.39
N ASP A 271 -12.77 10.93 5.13
CA ASP A 271 -13.40 12.16 4.69
C ASP A 271 -12.60 12.83 3.55
N GLN A 272 -13.29 13.67 2.78
CA GLN A 272 -12.70 14.37 1.63
C GLN A 272 -11.56 15.31 2.02
N TYR A 273 -11.53 15.77 3.27
CA TYR A 273 -10.49 16.67 3.75
C TYR A 273 -9.16 15.92 3.94
N GLN A 274 -9.19 14.73 4.53
CA GLN A 274 -8.03 13.85 4.64
C GLN A 274 -7.52 13.38 3.27
N LEU A 275 -8.41 13.03 2.33
CA LEU A 275 -8.01 12.67 0.96
C LEU A 275 -7.32 13.85 0.25
N LYS A 276 -7.86 15.06 0.39
CA LYS A 276 -7.24 16.28 -0.15
C LYS A 276 -5.88 16.56 0.50
N ASN A 277 -5.72 16.30 1.80
CA ASN A 277 -4.44 16.42 2.49
C ASN A 277 -3.41 15.44 1.92
N TRP A 278 -3.75 14.16 1.77
CA TRP A 278 -2.84 13.16 1.17
C TRP A 278 -2.39 13.54 -0.23
N ARG A 279 -3.31 14.01 -1.10
CA ARG A 279 -2.95 14.48 -2.44
C ARG A 279 -1.93 15.62 -2.39
N LYS A 280 -2.19 16.64 -1.56
CA LYS A 280 -1.27 17.78 -1.39
C LYS A 280 0.08 17.37 -0.82
N TYR A 281 0.10 16.44 0.13
CA TYR A 281 1.33 16.00 0.76
C TYR A 281 2.20 15.20 -0.24
N LEU A 282 1.57 14.34 -1.03
CA LEU A 282 2.25 13.65 -2.14
C LEU A 282 2.76 14.64 -3.20
N ASP A 283 1.95 15.64 -3.59
CA ASP A 283 2.40 16.71 -4.50
C ASP A 283 3.65 17.43 -3.95
N PHE A 284 3.65 17.72 -2.64
CA PHE A 284 4.75 18.37 -1.97
C PHE A 284 6.03 17.52 -1.99
N GLU A 285 6.00 16.27 -1.51
CA GLU A 285 7.21 15.42 -1.49
C GLU A 285 7.71 15.12 -2.91
N GLU A 286 6.82 14.90 -3.88
CA GLU A 286 7.21 14.73 -5.29
C GLU A 286 7.95 15.96 -5.84
N SER A 287 7.55 17.17 -5.43
CA SER A 287 8.25 18.40 -5.79
C SER A 287 9.62 18.55 -5.13
N GLN A 288 9.83 17.96 -3.95
CA GLN A 288 11.14 17.94 -3.28
C GLN A 288 12.11 16.96 -3.96
N GLY A 289 11.59 15.87 -4.52
CA GLY A 289 12.34 14.97 -5.39
C GLY A 289 13.21 13.91 -4.68
N ASP A 290 13.13 13.80 -3.35
CA ASP A 290 13.80 12.73 -2.62
C ASP A 290 13.06 11.40 -2.81
N PHE A 291 13.67 10.49 -3.57
CA PHE A 291 13.05 9.23 -3.95
C PHE A 291 12.63 8.37 -2.75
N TYR A 292 13.48 8.23 -1.73
CA TYR A 292 13.21 7.36 -0.58
C TYR A 292 12.10 7.94 0.29
N ARG A 293 12.09 9.26 0.50
CA ARG A 293 11.00 9.92 1.23
C ARG A 293 9.67 9.80 0.52
N ILE A 294 9.65 10.01 -0.80
CA ILE A 294 8.44 9.86 -1.61
C ILE A 294 7.94 8.41 -1.55
N TYR A 295 8.84 7.43 -1.69
CA TYR A 295 8.52 6.00 -1.56
C TYR A 295 7.90 5.70 -0.19
N THR A 296 8.55 6.10 0.91
CA THR A 296 8.02 5.92 2.26
C THR A 296 6.66 6.59 2.44
N LEU A 297 6.46 7.80 1.90
CA LEU A 297 5.18 8.49 2.00
C LEU A 297 4.06 7.77 1.23
N TYR A 298 4.36 7.24 0.04
CA TYR A 298 3.39 6.45 -0.72
C TYR A 298 2.96 5.19 0.03
N GLU A 299 3.91 4.44 0.57
CA GLU A 299 3.61 3.24 1.36
C GLU A 299 2.75 3.59 2.58
N ARG A 300 3.06 4.69 3.29
CA ARG A 300 2.23 5.20 4.40
C ARG A 300 0.83 5.60 3.94
N CYS A 301 0.72 6.33 2.83
CA CYS A 301 -0.55 6.77 2.27
C CYS A 301 -1.47 5.59 1.95
N LEU A 302 -0.90 4.52 1.36
CA LEU A 302 -1.64 3.31 1.00
C LEU A 302 -2.11 2.50 2.20
N VAL A 303 -1.58 2.72 3.40
CA VAL A 303 -2.15 2.11 4.62
C VAL A 303 -3.55 2.69 4.89
N SER A 304 -3.66 4.01 4.98
CA SER A 304 -4.94 4.69 5.25
C SER A 304 -5.87 4.71 4.04
N CYS A 305 -5.29 4.76 2.84
CA CYS A 305 -6.00 4.96 1.57
C CYS A 305 -6.05 3.70 0.69
N ALA A 306 -5.87 2.51 1.25
CA ALA A 306 -5.79 1.25 0.50
C ALA A 306 -7.00 0.98 -0.42
N LEU A 307 -8.19 1.49 -0.06
CA LEU A 307 -9.43 1.28 -0.82
C LEU A 307 -9.67 2.34 -1.92
N TYR A 308 -8.74 3.27 -2.11
CA TYR A 308 -8.85 4.38 -3.06
C TYR A 308 -7.89 4.15 -4.23
N GLU A 309 -8.45 3.76 -5.37
CA GLU A 309 -7.70 3.41 -6.60
C GLU A 309 -6.74 4.50 -7.09
N GLU A 310 -7.08 5.78 -6.89
CA GLU A 310 -6.28 6.91 -7.36
C GLU A 310 -4.85 6.93 -6.81
N PHE A 311 -4.65 6.51 -5.55
CA PHE A 311 -3.32 6.54 -4.93
C PHE A 311 -2.44 5.39 -5.41
N TRP A 312 -3.04 4.22 -5.68
CA TRP A 312 -2.33 3.08 -6.28
C TRP A 312 -1.86 3.41 -7.69
N GLU A 313 -2.75 3.98 -8.51
CA GLU A 313 -2.41 4.38 -9.88
C GLU A 313 -1.31 5.44 -9.89
N ARG A 314 -1.43 6.48 -9.03
CA ARG A 314 -0.43 7.54 -8.90
C ARG A 314 0.92 6.99 -8.49
N TYR A 315 0.97 6.10 -7.50
CA TYR A 315 2.20 5.48 -7.02
C TYR A 315 2.87 4.61 -8.10
N ALA A 316 2.11 3.76 -8.78
CA ALA A 316 2.64 2.91 -9.85
C ALA A 316 3.20 3.76 -11.00
N LYS A 317 2.49 4.84 -11.39
CA LYS A 317 2.98 5.81 -12.38
C LYS A 317 4.25 6.52 -11.94
N TYR A 318 4.34 6.93 -10.67
CA TYR A 318 5.56 7.52 -10.12
C TYR A 318 6.75 6.57 -10.22
N LEU A 319 6.62 5.32 -9.77
CA LEU A 319 7.67 4.30 -9.88
C LEU A 319 8.08 4.04 -11.33
N ALA A 320 7.10 3.92 -12.23
CA ALA A 320 7.37 3.75 -13.66
C ALA A 320 8.15 4.94 -14.25
N SER A 321 7.83 6.17 -13.84
CA SER A 321 8.56 7.38 -14.28
C SER A 321 10.02 7.41 -13.81
N LYS A 322 10.35 6.67 -12.75
CA LYS A 322 11.72 6.49 -12.26
C LYS A 322 12.43 5.28 -12.87
N GLY A 323 11.77 4.54 -13.76
CA GLY A 323 12.30 3.33 -14.39
C GLY A 323 12.04 2.03 -13.62
N ASN A 324 11.34 2.09 -12.48
CA ASN A 324 11.04 0.92 -11.65
C ASN A 324 9.77 0.21 -12.14
N ILE A 325 9.83 -0.34 -13.36
CA ILE A 325 8.68 -0.95 -14.06
C ILE A 325 8.14 -2.19 -13.32
N GLN A 326 9.04 -3.02 -12.76
CA GLN A 326 8.62 -4.21 -12.02
C GLN A 326 7.89 -3.84 -10.73
N ASP A 327 8.40 -2.87 -9.98
CA ASP A 327 7.75 -2.40 -8.76
C ASP A 327 6.39 -1.77 -9.07
N ALA A 328 6.29 -0.94 -10.13
CA ALA A 328 5.02 -0.42 -10.61
C ALA A 328 4.01 -1.53 -10.95
N THR A 329 4.47 -2.61 -11.61
CA THR A 329 3.64 -3.80 -11.89
C THR A 329 3.17 -4.46 -10.59
N ASN A 330 4.06 -4.59 -9.60
CA ASN A 330 3.73 -5.18 -8.30
C ASN A 330 2.70 -4.33 -7.54
N ILE A 331 2.78 -2.99 -7.62
CA ILE A 331 1.80 -2.07 -7.03
C ILE A 331 0.42 -2.26 -7.66
N PHE A 332 0.32 -2.35 -9.00
CA PHE A 332 -0.94 -2.64 -9.66
C PHE A 332 -1.50 -4.01 -9.26
N LEU A 333 -0.67 -5.06 -9.24
CA LEU A 333 -1.09 -6.40 -8.83
C LEU A 333 -1.58 -6.44 -7.38
N LYS A 334 -0.87 -5.78 -6.47
CA LYS A 334 -1.26 -5.64 -5.07
C LYS A 334 -2.62 -4.94 -4.95
N ALA A 335 -2.83 -3.85 -5.70
CA ALA A 335 -4.11 -3.13 -5.72
C ALA A 335 -5.27 -4.04 -6.17
N ILE A 336 -5.14 -4.72 -7.32
CA ILE A 336 -6.26 -5.47 -7.92
C ILE A 336 -6.55 -6.83 -7.26
N ASN A 337 -5.54 -7.46 -6.65
CA ASN A 337 -5.68 -8.80 -6.08
C ASN A 337 -6.09 -8.76 -4.59
N VAL A 338 -5.71 -7.71 -3.86
CA VAL A 338 -5.90 -7.64 -2.40
C VAL A 338 -6.97 -6.61 -2.03
N PHE A 339 -6.78 -5.36 -2.46
CA PHE A 339 -7.49 -4.22 -1.88
C PHE A 339 -8.71 -3.77 -2.67
N ILE A 340 -8.61 -3.65 -3.99
CA ILE A 340 -9.65 -3.07 -4.83
C ILE A 340 -10.60 -4.15 -5.34
N PRO A 341 -11.89 -4.11 -4.97
CA PRO A 341 -12.88 -5.09 -5.39
C PRO A 341 -12.96 -5.27 -6.91
N PRO A 342 -13.29 -6.49 -7.42
CA PRO A 342 -13.37 -6.77 -8.86
C PRO A 342 -14.37 -5.92 -9.65
N ASN A 343 -15.41 -5.42 -8.99
CA ASN A 343 -16.44 -4.58 -9.59
C ASN A 343 -16.00 -3.13 -9.82
N ASN A 344 -14.82 -2.72 -9.34
CA ASN A 344 -14.24 -1.40 -9.61
C ASN A 344 -13.23 -1.52 -10.77
N PRO A 345 -13.57 -1.05 -11.99
CA PRO A 345 -12.75 -1.31 -13.16
C PRO A 345 -11.57 -0.34 -13.34
N SER A 346 -11.61 0.88 -12.79
CA SER A 346 -10.68 1.96 -13.18
C SER A 346 -9.21 1.58 -13.03
N ILE A 347 -8.81 1.05 -11.86
CA ILE A 347 -7.42 0.62 -11.64
C ILE A 347 -6.99 -0.54 -12.56
N ARG A 348 -7.92 -1.42 -12.92
CA ARG A 348 -7.65 -2.55 -13.85
C ARG A 348 -7.49 -2.05 -15.28
N LEU A 349 -8.28 -1.07 -15.68
CA LEU A 349 -8.13 -0.38 -16.96
C LEU A 349 -6.80 0.37 -17.03
N ALA A 350 -6.43 1.09 -15.97
CA ALA A 350 -5.14 1.77 -15.87
C ALA A 350 -3.96 0.78 -15.95
N PHE A 351 -4.07 -0.37 -15.28
CA PHE A 351 -3.05 -1.41 -15.37
C PHE A 351 -2.97 -2.04 -16.77
N ALA A 352 -4.11 -2.24 -17.45
CA ALA A 352 -4.12 -2.77 -18.82
C ALA A 352 -3.45 -1.80 -19.80
N VAL A 353 -3.69 -0.49 -19.65
CA VAL A 353 -2.99 0.55 -20.42
C VAL A 353 -1.49 0.50 -20.14
N PHE A 354 -1.10 0.43 -18.87
CA PHE A 354 0.31 0.32 -18.50
C PHE A 354 0.98 -0.91 -19.13
N GLN A 355 0.33 -2.08 -19.12
CA GLN A 355 0.86 -3.29 -19.76
C GLN A 355 1.00 -3.14 -21.27
N GLU A 356 0.04 -2.48 -21.93
CA GLU A 356 0.14 -2.14 -23.36
C GLU A 356 1.34 -1.22 -23.63
N GLU A 357 1.56 -0.19 -22.82
CA GLU A 357 2.72 0.71 -22.92
C GLU A 357 4.06 -0.02 -22.76
N GLN A 358 4.11 -1.07 -21.92
CA GLN A 358 5.28 -1.94 -21.78
C GLN A 358 5.42 -2.98 -22.92
N GLY A 359 4.50 -3.00 -23.89
CA GLY A 359 4.48 -3.98 -24.98
C GLY A 359 3.97 -5.38 -24.59
N LYS A 360 3.41 -5.54 -23.39
CA LYS A 360 2.82 -6.78 -22.87
C LYS A 360 1.37 -6.93 -23.34
N ILE A 361 1.22 -7.11 -24.65
CA ILE A 361 -0.08 -7.06 -25.34
C ILE A 361 -1.02 -8.21 -24.93
N LYS A 362 -0.48 -9.40 -24.66
CA LYS A 362 -1.32 -10.56 -24.27
C LYS A 362 -1.91 -10.34 -22.89
N GLU A 363 -1.09 -9.91 -21.95
CA GLU A 363 -1.47 -9.63 -20.57
C GLU A 363 -2.49 -8.47 -20.51
N ALA A 364 -2.27 -7.42 -21.30
CA ALA A 364 -3.22 -6.31 -21.42
C ALA A 364 -4.60 -6.78 -21.93
N ARG A 365 -4.61 -7.63 -22.97
CA ARG A 365 -5.85 -8.20 -23.53
C ARG A 365 -6.60 -9.05 -22.50
N GLU A 366 -5.88 -9.94 -21.82
CA GLU A 366 -6.48 -10.79 -20.78
C GLU A 366 -7.11 -9.96 -19.67
N LEU A 367 -6.43 -8.89 -19.25
CA LEU A 367 -6.94 -8.01 -18.21
C LEU A 367 -8.21 -7.25 -18.64
N TYR A 368 -8.28 -6.78 -19.90
CA TYR A 368 -9.50 -6.20 -20.44
C TYR A 368 -10.66 -7.20 -20.50
N GLN A 369 -10.39 -8.43 -20.95
CA GLN A 369 -11.40 -9.49 -21.02
C GLN A 369 -11.95 -9.85 -19.63
N GLN A 370 -11.07 -10.04 -18.64
CA GLN A 370 -11.46 -10.36 -17.26
C GLN A 370 -12.26 -9.22 -16.62
N THR A 371 -11.82 -7.97 -16.85
CA THR A 371 -12.52 -6.79 -16.33
C THR A 371 -13.91 -6.68 -16.95
N LEU A 372 -14.04 -6.82 -18.28
CA LEU A 372 -15.34 -6.75 -18.96
C LEU A 372 -16.28 -7.89 -18.55
N ALA A 373 -15.76 -9.09 -18.31
CA ALA A 373 -16.55 -10.22 -17.82
C ALA A 373 -17.12 -9.97 -16.42
N THR A 374 -16.37 -9.24 -15.57
CA THR A 374 -16.79 -8.91 -14.20
C THR A 374 -17.79 -7.75 -14.18
N VAL A 375 -17.56 -6.72 -15.02
CA VAL A 375 -18.44 -5.54 -15.14
C VAL A 375 -19.09 -5.47 -16.53
N SER A 376 -19.89 -6.49 -16.86
CA SER A 376 -20.61 -6.53 -18.15
C SER A 376 -21.48 -5.29 -18.35
N GLY A 377 -21.42 -4.73 -19.57
CA GLY A 377 -22.15 -3.52 -19.94
C GLY A 377 -21.52 -2.20 -19.50
N HIS A 378 -20.39 -2.21 -18.76
CA HIS A 378 -19.70 -0.98 -18.37
C HIS A 378 -19.07 -0.26 -19.59
N ILE A 379 -19.64 0.88 -19.97
CA ILE A 379 -19.32 1.61 -21.22
C ILE A 379 -17.83 1.97 -21.31
N GLU A 380 -17.25 2.50 -20.23
CA GLU A 380 -15.84 2.88 -20.24
C GLU A 380 -14.94 1.65 -20.47
N THR A 381 -15.20 0.53 -19.79
CA THR A 381 -14.45 -0.73 -19.99
C THR A 381 -14.52 -1.19 -21.44
N ILE A 382 -15.72 -1.13 -22.04
CA ILE A 382 -15.94 -1.47 -23.46
C ILE A 382 -15.11 -0.56 -24.35
N GLU A 383 -15.11 0.76 -24.09
CA GLU A 383 -14.33 1.71 -24.89
C GLU A 383 -12.83 1.49 -24.79
N TYR A 384 -12.29 1.26 -23.59
CA TYR A 384 -10.87 0.96 -23.42
C TYR A 384 -10.47 -0.30 -24.19
N TYR A 385 -11.26 -1.38 -24.07
CA TYR A 385 -10.94 -2.65 -24.74
C TYR A 385 -11.08 -2.55 -26.27
N TYR A 386 -12.14 -1.93 -26.76
CA TYR A 386 -12.33 -1.65 -28.19
C TYR A 386 -11.17 -0.80 -28.76
N ASN A 387 -10.79 0.27 -28.05
CA ASN A 387 -9.70 1.15 -28.49
C ASN A 387 -8.35 0.42 -28.47
N PHE A 388 -8.13 -0.48 -27.52
CA PHE A 388 -6.98 -1.37 -27.45
C PHE A 388 -6.90 -2.27 -28.69
N GLU A 389 -7.93 -3.07 -29.00
CA GLU A 389 -7.89 -3.97 -30.17
C GLU A 389 -7.71 -3.21 -31.48
N ARG A 390 -8.26 -1.99 -31.57
CA ARG A 390 -8.01 -1.11 -32.70
C ARG A 390 -6.54 -0.70 -32.82
N ARG A 391 -5.87 -0.35 -31.72
CA ARG A 391 -4.42 -0.04 -31.73
C ARG A 391 -3.58 -1.25 -32.13
N GLN A 392 -4.04 -2.46 -31.79
CA GLN A 392 -3.41 -3.72 -32.17
C GLN A 392 -3.79 -4.21 -33.59
N ASN A 393 -4.54 -3.41 -34.36
CA ASN A 393 -5.01 -3.72 -35.72
C ASN A 393 -5.93 -4.96 -35.82
N ASN A 394 -6.62 -5.33 -34.74
CA ASN A 394 -7.61 -6.41 -34.71
C ASN A 394 -9.03 -5.86 -34.88
N LEU A 395 -9.35 -5.41 -36.09
CA LEU A 395 -10.62 -4.73 -36.36
C LEU A 395 -11.84 -5.66 -36.21
N GLU A 396 -11.68 -6.95 -36.48
CA GLU A 396 -12.74 -7.95 -36.34
C GLU A 396 -13.15 -8.14 -34.87
N GLU A 397 -12.18 -8.21 -33.96
CA GLU A 397 -12.49 -8.36 -32.53
C GLU A 397 -13.04 -7.06 -31.96
N ALA A 398 -12.51 -5.90 -32.39
CA ALA A 398 -13.04 -4.59 -32.03
C ALA A 398 -14.53 -4.45 -32.41
N GLU A 399 -14.93 -4.91 -33.60
CA GLU A 399 -16.33 -4.95 -34.04
C GLU A 399 -17.16 -5.87 -33.16
N LYS A 400 -16.66 -7.08 -32.89
CA LYS A 400 -17.34 -8.10 -32.10
C LYS A 400 -17.63 -7.60 -30.67
N ILE A 401 -16.69 -6.88 -30.05
CA ILE A 401 -16.86 -6.26 -28.72
C ILE A 401 -18.01 -5.25 -28.72
N LEU A 402 -18.07 -4.36 -29.72
CA LEU A 402 -19.14 -3.36 -29.81
C LEU A 402 -20.51 -4.01 -30.09
N LEU A 403 -20.54 -5.03 -30.95
CA LEU A 403 -21.75 -5.77 -31.28
C LEU A 403 -22.29 -6.57 -30.09
N SER A 404 -21.42 -7.24 -29.31
CA SER A 404 -21.83 -7.95 -28.10
C SER A 404 -22.35 -6.97 -27.05
N ALA A 405 -21.61 -5.88 -26.81
CA ALA A 405 -22.02 -4.82 -25.90
C ALA A 405 -23.39 -4.23 -26.27
N LEU A 406 -23.66 -3.98 -27.56
CA LEU A 406 -24.94 -3.44 -28.02
C LEU A 406 -26.10 -4.42 -27.80
N LYS A 407 -25.86 -5.74 -27.92
CA LYS A 407 -26.86 -6.77 -27.65
C LYS A 407 -27.16 -6.92 -26.17
N GLU A 408 -26.14 -6.82 -25.32
CA GLU A 408 -26.25 -6.96 -23.86
C GLU A 408 -26.78 -5.68 -23.19
N ALA A 409 -26.58 -4.52 -23.81
CA ALA A 409 -27.07 -3.25 -23.27
C ALA A 409 -28.58 -3.33 -23.00
N THR A 410 -28.98 -2.96 -21.78
CA THR A 410 -30.38 -2.88 -21.38
C THR A 410 -30.91 -1.45 -21.51
N GLU A 411 -30.13 -0.48 -21.03
CA GLU A 411 -30.43 0.94 -21.04
C GLU A 411 -30.42 1.55 -22.45
N GLU A 412 -31.42 2.38 -22.74
CA GLU A 412 -31.58 3.04 -24.04
C GLU A 412 -30.41 3.98 -24.36
N ASN A 413 -29.93 4.76 -23.38
CA ASN A 413 -28.79 5.66 -23.55
C ASN A 413 -27.51 4.91 -23.95
N ASN A 414 -27.25 3.76 -23.32
CA ASN A 414 -26.10 2.91 -23.63
C ASN A 414 -26.21 2.31 -25.03
N LYS A 415 -27.40 1.84 -25.43
CA LYS A 415 -27.66 1.38 -26.81
C LYS A 415 -27.41 2.47 -27.84
N ILE A 416 -27.91 3.68 -27.59
CA ILE A 416 -27.71 4.84 -28.47
C ILE A 416 -26.21 5.14 -28.60
N TYR A 417 -25.50 5.21 -27.48
CA TYR A 417 -24.08 5.48 -27.45
C TYR A 417 -23.27 4.45 -28.24
N LEU A 418 -23.50 3.16 -27.98
CA LEU A 418 -22.82 2.05 -28.65
C LEU A 418 -23.16 1.99 -30.15
N THR A 419 -24.42 2.29 -30.53
CA THR A 419 -24.83 2.38 -31.94
C THR A 419 -24.05 3.47 -32.67
N VAL A 420 -23.95 4.67 -32.08
CA VAL A 420 -23.17 5.78 -32.64
C VAL A 420 -21.69 5.41 -32.75
N LYS A 421 -21.12 4.78 -31.72
CA LYS A 421 -19.72 4.34 -31.72
C LYS A 421 -19.44 3.29 -32.80
N LEU A 422 -20.32 2.30 -32.96
CA LEU A 422 -20.20 1.28 -34.00
C LEU A 422 -20.31 1.88 -35.41
N ALA A 423 -21.23 2.83 -35.62
CA ALA A 423 -21.32 3.52 -36.91
C ALA A 423 -20.06 4.35 -37.23
N GLN A 424 -19.51 5.05 -36.22
CA GLN A 424 -18.24 5.77 -36.35
C GLN A 424 -17.06 4.83 -36.63
N PHE A 425 -17.07 3.62 -36.06
CA PHE A 425 -16.06 2.60 -36.32
C PHE A 425 -16.09 2.12 -37.77
N TYR A 426 -17.27 1.79 -38.31
CA TYR A 426 -17.40 1.41 -39.72
C TYR A 426 -16.96 2.53 -40.66
N GLU A 427 -17.36 3.78 -40.38
CA GLU A 427 -16.97 4.94 -41.20
C GLU A 427 -15.46 5.19 -41.19
N LYS A 428 -14.85 5.26 -40.01
CA LYS A 428 -13.46 5.76 -39.86
C LYS A 428 -12.39 4.68 -39.98
N HIS A 429 -12.70 3.44 -39.62
CA HIS A 429 -11.70 2.38 -39.47
C HIS A 429 -11.89 1.24 -40.48
N LYS A 430 -13.11 0.79 -40.76
CA LYS A 430 -13.37 -0.19 -41.81
C LYS A 430 -13.58 0.44 -43.20
N HIS A 431 -13.80 1.75 -43.26
CA HIS A 431 -14.19 2.48 -44.46
C HIS A 431 -15.47 1.95 -45.13
N ASP A 432 -16.36 1.33 -44.35
CA ASP A 432 -17.65 0.81 -44.79
C ASP A 432 -18.77 1.83 -44.51
N ILE A 433 -18.97 2.72 -45.47
CA ILE A 433 -19.97 3.79 -45.37
C ILE A 433 -21.40 3.22 -45.46
N GLU A 434 -21.59 2.13 -46.19
CA GLU A 434 -22.89 1.51 -46.39
C GLU A 434 -23.39 0.85 -45.10
N ALA A 435 -22.52 0.09 -44.42
CA ALA A 435 -22.83 -0.49 -43.12
C ALA A 435 -23.11 0.58 -42.06
N ALA A 436 -22.30 1.65 -42.03
CA ALA A 436 -22.53 2.78 -41.12
C ALA A 436 -23.89 3.46 -41.37
N ARG A 437 -24.22 3.73 -42.65
CA ARG A 437 -25.50 4.35 -43.02
C ARG A 437 -26.68 3.44 -42.72
N LYS A 438 -26.55 2.14 -42.99
CA LYS A 438 -27.58 1.15 -42.67
C LYS A 438 -27.87 1.13 -41.17
N LEU A 439 -26.83 1.10 -40.34
CA LEU A 439 -26.97 1.10 -38.89
C LEU A 439 -27.71 2.34 -38.37
N PHE A 440 -27.40 3.53 -38.91
CA PHE A 440 -28.13 4.75 -38.57
C PHE A 440 -29.59 4.70 -39.01
N LYS A 441 -29.87 4.26 -40.24
CA LYS A 441 -31.25 4.15 -40.76
C LYS A 441 -32.09 3.16 -39.96
N ASP A 442 -31.56 1.99 -39.62
CA ASP A 442 -32.27 0.96 -38.86
C ASP A 442 -32.55 1.40 -37.41
N SER A 443 -31.81 2.39 -36.92
CA SER A 443 -31.89 2.90 -35.54
C SER A 443 -32.61 4.24 -35.41
N VAL A 444 -32.81 4.98 -36.51
CA VAL A 444 -33.35 6.34 -36.47
C VAL A 444 -34.77 6.38 -35.91
N GLU A 445 -35.63 5.44 -36.32
CA GLU A 445 -37.02 5.36 -35.87
C GLU A 445 -37.12 5.11 -34.35
N LYS A 446 -36.14 4.37 -33.81
CA LYS A 446 -36.08 4.03 -32.39
C LYS A 446 -35.58 5.19 -31.52
N PHE A 447 -34.72 6.05 -32.07
CA PHE A 447 -33.99 7.07 -31.31
C PHE A 447 -34.31 8.52 -31.75
N LEU A 448 -35.50 8.76 -32.32
CA LEU A 448 -35.93 10.05 -32.87
C LEU A 448 -35.90 11.22 -31.88
N THR A 449 -36.00 10.96 -30.58
CA THR A 449 -36.02 12.01 -29.54
C THR A 449 -34.62 12.32 -28.99
N ASN A 450 -33.62 11.47 -29.28
CA ASN A 450 -32.29 11.62 -28.71
C ASN A 450 -31.41 12.56 -29.54
N LYS A 451 -31.11 13.73 -28.96
CA LYS A 451 -30.27 14.76 -29.62
C LYS A 451 -28.87 14.27 -29.96
N PHE A 452 -28.25 13.45 -29.11
CA PHE A 452 -26.90 12.93 -29.34
C PHE A 452 -26.85 12.00 -30.56
N PHE A 453 -27.84 11.11 -30.69
CA PHE A 453 -27.97 10.24 -31.87
C PHE A 453 -28.15 11.06 -33.16
N LEU A 454 -29.16 11.94 -33.17
CA LEU A 454 -29.51 12.74 -34.36
C LEU A 454 -28.36 13.65 -34.80
N TYR A 455 -27.66 14.27 -33.84
CA TYR A 455 -26.49 15.10 -34.13
C TYR A 455 -25.39 14.30 -34.81
N ASN A 456 -25.07 13.10 -34.29
CA ASN A 456 -24.03 12.25 -34.87
C ASN A 456 -24.43 11.70 -36.25
N TYR A 457 -25.70 11.36 -36.46
CA TYR A 457 -26.19 10.92 -37.76
C TYR A 457 -26.15 12.05 -38.81
N LEU A 458 -26.56 13.27 -38.42
CA LEU A 458 -26.45 14.44 -39.29
C LEU A 458 -24.99 14.72 -39.66
N LEU A 459 -24.08 14.68 -38.68
CA LEU A 459 -22.66 14.87 -38.93
C LEU A 459 -22.09 13.80 -39.86
N PHE A 460 -22.53 12.54 -39.74
CA PHE A 460 -22.15 11.46 -40.64
C PHE A 460 -22.57 11.78 -42.08
N GLU A 461 -23.83 12.13 -42.34
CA GLU A 461 -24.29 12.43 -43.70
C GLU A 461 -23.67 13.71 -44.28
N LEU A 462 -23.41 14.73 -43.44
CA LEU A 462 -22.71 15.94 -43.88
C LEU A 462 -21.28 15.64 -44.37
N ARG A 463 -20.56 14.72 -43.71
CA ARG A 463 -19.22 14.30 -44.15
C ARG A 463 -19.23 13.56 -45.48
N GLN A 464 -20.31 12.84 -45.80
CA GLN A 464 -20.44 12.11 -47.07
C GLN A 464 -20.81 13.02 -48.24
N LYS A 465 -21.41 14.21 -48.01
CA LYS A 465 -21.75 15.16 -49.08
C LYS A 465 -20.54 15.87 -49.71
N GLY A 466 -19.37 15.80 -49.08
CA GLY A 466 -18.12 16.44 -49.53
C GLY A 466 -17.12 15.51 -50.22
N LYS A 467 -17.48 14.23 -50.42
CA LYS A 467 -16.74 13.23 -51.20
C LYS A 467 -17.64 12.76 -52.33
#